data_AF-A0A432M5H0-F1
#
_entry.id   AF-A0A432M5H0-F1
#
_cell.length_a   1.000
_cell.length_b   1.000
_cell.length_c   1.000
_cell.angle_alpha   90.00
_cell.angle_beta   90.00
_cell.angle_gamma   90.00
#
_symmetry.space_group_name_H-M   'P 1'
#
loop_
_entity.id
_entity.type
_entity.pdbx_description
1 polymer ?
#
loop_
_entity_poly.entity_id
_entity_poly.type
_entity_poly.pdbx_seq_one_letter_code
_entity_poly.pdbx_strand_id
1 'polypeptide(L)'
;MYFVKGVIAGTVAGLAMMTAVANAGTFPDFGYKPPAPYTGPYFHLSQNYPAVLPKGPLPAFFKLLPAKFSNDFEQWRPYAEAVKKYCLEGNVDTDWDVQRNKVRRWYHIPWQHYGPSGREGIHGLTKEAPIQSQQLAATQTATGTTYAVGIYNDIGGYTIGQVWKNPQDPDPSVTSKPNSFHDGTVVCKPLFADIDLKQVPFLVNPVLWQAYVTDTFSSANRQIKNVALIQMDFAVRDSRVPGTGWIFGTFQYNGTVTGKSGWGNLVPVGVMWGNDPKNNKDDYTNKQPTVTKINPAIMESAINAKPELPPTHLGWNGRLNGPVDNPVSACLSCHMTAESPQLSPMNPTFLSPARIPPVGSDRWMRWFQNIEAGVPLDAGALSTDYSLQLAQGIANFYDWKCNEGGVFIDGGGNACVKASRLHLKLMKSATPPPEVFKVERDPAINELH
;
A
#
# COMPACT_ATOMS: atom_id res chain seq x y z
N MET A 1 -24.51 -48.75 57.93
CA MET A 1 -24.54 -48.95 56.47
C MET A 1 -24.41 -47.58 55.82
N TYR A 2 -23.34 -47.38 55.06
CA TYR A 2 -22.92 -46.10 54.47
C TYR A 2 -24.02 -45.42 53.65
N PHE A 3 -24.06 -44.08 53.63
CA PHE A 3 -23.98 -43.32 52.38
C PHE A 3 -23.63 -41.84 52.66
N VAL A 4 -22.53 -41.43 52.05
CA VAL A 4 -21.93 -40.08 52.06
C VAL A 4 -22.76 -39.15 51.16
N LYS A 5 -23.04 -37.93 51.64
CA LYS A 5 -23.62 -36.85 50.82
C LYS A 5 -22.52 -36.24 49.94
N GLY A 6 -22.59 -36.48 48.63
CA GLY A 6 -21.78 -35.77 47.64
C GLY A 6 -22.44 -34.45 47.24
N VAL A 7 -21.70 -33.35 47.40
CA VAL A 7 -22.03 -32.03 46.84
C VAL A 7 -21.39 -31.96 45.45
N ILE A 8 -22.22 -31.86 44.41
CA ILE A 8 -21.76 -31.63 43.04
C ILE A 8 -21.54 -30.13 42.87
N ALA A 9 -20.27 -29.73 42.81
CA ALA A 9 -19.86 -28.42 42.32
C ALA A 9 -20.01 -28.41 40.79
N GLY A 10 -20.96 -27.63 40.27
CA GLY A 10 -21.12 -27.38 38.85
C GLY A 10 -20.11 -26.35 38.36
N THR A 11 -19.04 -26.79 37.71
CA THR A 11 -18.16 -25.93 36.90
C THR A 11 -18.89 -25.48 35.65
N VAL A 12 -19.19 -24.18 35.56
CA VAL A 12 -19.58 -23.53 34.31
C VAL A 12 -18.33 -23.40 33.44
N ALA A 13 -18.13 -24.35 32.54
CA ALA A 13 -17.13 -24.23 31.48
C ALA A 13 -17.65 -23.21 30.45
N GLY A 14 -17.07 -22.02 30.46
CA GLY A 14 -17.29 -21.03 29.40
C GLY A 14 -16.79 -21.60 28.07
N LEU A 15 -17.72 -21.89 27.15
CA LEU A 15 -17.37 -22.15 25.76
C LEU A 15 -16.70 -20.89 25.20
N ALA A 16 -15.39 -20.97 24.98
CA ALA A 16 -14.72 -20.08 24.05
C ALA A 16 -15.35 -20.31 22.68
N MET A 17 -16.16 -19.35 22.21
CA MET A 17 -16.63 -19.34 20.83
C MET A 17 -15.40 -19.24 19.93
N MET A 18 -14.97 -20.38 19.37
CA MET A 18 -14.08 -20.40 18.22
C MET A 18 -14.82 -19.70 17.09
N THR A 19 -14.44 -18.45 16.82
CA THR A 19 -14.89 -17.72 15.63
C THR A 19 -14.46 -18.54 14.42
N ALA A 20 -15.43 -19.10 13.70
CA ALA A 20 -15.18 -19.85 12.47
C ALA A 20 -14.40 -18.96 11.49
N VAL A 21 -13.19 -19.40 11.14
CA VAL A 21 -12.35 -18.74 10.15
C VAL A 21 -13.00 -18.95 8.79
N ALA A 22 -13.27 -17.88 8.04
CA ALA A 22 -13.62 -18.02 6.63
C ALA A 22 -12.39 -18.63 5.94
N ASN A 23 -12.54 -19.80 5.31
CA ASN A 23 -11.45 -20.44 4.60
C ASN A 23 -11.24 -19.73 3.26
N ALA A 24 -10.66 -18.52 3.32
CA ALA A 24 -10.18 -17.76 2.17
C ALA A 24 -8.99 -18.45 1.47
N GLY A 25 -8.75 -19.74 1.74
CA GLY A 25 -7.58 -20.51 1.35
C GLY A 25 -6.36 -20.22 2.20
N THR A 26 -5.30 -20.98 1.94
CA THR A 26 -3.95 -20.71 2.46
C THR A 26 -3.10 -20.19 1.31
N PHE A 27 -2.69 -18.94 1.39
CA PHE A 27 -1.82 -18.28 0.42
C PHE A 27 -0.36 -18.41 0.82
N PRO A 28 0.58 -18.51 -0.15
CA PRO A 28 2.01 -18.50 0.12
C PRO A 28 2.47 -17.23 0.84
N ASP A 29 3.38 -17.41 1.81
CA ASP A 29 3.93 -16.32 2.61
C ASP A 29 4.80 -15.38 1.78
N PHE A 30 5.72 -15.94 1.00
CA PHE A 30 6.71 -15.22 0.21
C PHE A 30 7.07 -15.99 -1.07
N GLY A 31 7.65 -15.29 -2.05
CA GLY A 31 8.11 -15.89 -3.32
C GLY A 31 9.61 -16.18 -3.33
N TYR A 32 10.37 -15.44 -2.53
CA TYR A 32 11.83 -15.52 -2.53
C TYR A 32 12.38 -15.93 -1.17
N LYS A 33 12.67 -17.22 -1.03
CA LYS A 33 13.31 -17.77 0.17
C LYS A 33 14.78 -17.35 0.23
N PRO A 34 15.28 -16.74 1.33
CA PRO A 34 16.71 -16.49 1.48
C PRO A 34 17.50 -17.81 1.46
N PRO A 35 18.70 -17.84 0.83
CA PRO A 35 19.51 -19.05 0.75
C PRO A 35 20.20 -19.35 2.10
N ALA A 36 20.68 -20.59 2.26
CA ALA A 36 21.62 -20.92 3.34
C ALA A 36 22.88 -20.03 3.23
N PRO A 37 23.50 -19.61 4.35
CA PRO A 37 23.28 -20.04 5.73
C PRO A 37 22.30 -19.15 6.53
N TYR A 38 21.33 -18.47 5.90
CA TYR A 38 20.32 -17.72 6.66
C TYR A 38 19.56 -18.64 7.64
N THR A 39 19.59 -18.29 8.92
CA THR A 39 19.00 -19.08 10.03
C THR A 39 17.98 -18.28 10.85
N GLY A 40 17.69 -17.04 10.45
CA GLY A 40 16.69 -16.21 11.11
C GLY A 40 15.25 -16.66 10.83
N PRO A 41 14.26 -15.99 11.44
CA PRO A 41 12.86 -16.29 11.19
C PRO A 41 12.48 -15.99 9.74
N TYR A 42 11.45 -16.69 9.25
CA TYR A 42 10.84 -16.38 7.97
C TYR A 42 9.61 -15.51 8.18
N PHE A 43 9.33 -14.68 7.19
CA PHE A 43 8.06 -13.96 7.09
C PHE A 43 6.90 -14.96 7.01
N HIS A 44 5.81 -14.62 7.70
CA HIS A 44 4.56 -15.34 7.64
C HIS A 44 3.42 -14.37 7.33
N LEU A 45 2.57 -14.76 6.39
CA LEU A 45 1.46 -13.93 5.96
C LEU A 45 0.35 -13.96 6.99
N SER A 46 0.12 -12.83 7.66
CA SER A 46 -1.12 -12.62 8.41
C SER A 46 -2.34 -12.61 7.49
N GLN A 47 -2.98 -13.77 7.34
CA GLN A 47 -4.07 -14.04 6.40
C GLN A 47 -5.34 -14.60 7.06
N ASN A 48 -5.40 -14.61 8.39
CA ASN A 48 -6.57 -15.08 9.16
C ASN A 48 -7.68 -14.01 9.23
N TYR A 49 -8.17 -13.58 8.06
CA TYR A 49 -9.10 -12.45 7.93
C TYR A 49 -10.37 -12.65 8.78
N PRO A 50 -10.91 -11.58 9.40
CA PRO A 50 -12.18 -11.67 10.12
C PRO A 50 -13.33 -12.11 9.19
N ALA A 51 -14.14 -13.06 9.65
CA ALA A 51 -15.33 -13.51 8.92
C ALA A 51 -16.54 -12.58 9.09
N VAL A 52 -16.51 -11.73 10.13
CA VAL A 52 -17.56 -10.77 10.47
C VAL A 52 -16.90 -9.41 10.61
N LEU A 53 -17.56 -8.37 10.09
CA LEU A 53 -17.10 -6.99 10.22
C LEU A 53 -16.95 -6.64 11.72
N PRO A 54 -15.76 -6.19 12.16
CA PRO A 54 -15.58 -5.77 13.54
C PRO A 54 -16.59 -4.69 13.95
N LYS A 55 -17.24 -4.88 15.10
CA LYS A 55 -18.28 -3.96 15.64
C LYS A 55 -17.75 -3.01 16.74
N GLY A 56 -16.44 -3.00 16.96
CA GLY A 56 -15.81 -2.14 17.96
C GLY A 56 -15.89 -0.65 17.59
N PRO A 57 -15.49 0.25 18.51
CA PRO A 57 -15.38 1.66 18.17
C PRO A 57 -14.33 1.85 17.06
N LEU A 58 -14.56 2.83 16.19
CA LEU A 58 -13.56 3.30 15.23
C LEU A 58 -12.27 3.75 15.96
N PRO A 59 -11.11 3.75 15.28
CA PRO A 59 -9.86 4.20 15.88
C PRO A 59 -10.00 5.57 16.54
N ALA A 60 -9.46 5.75 17.74
CA ALA A 60 -9.70 6.94 18.56
C ALA A 60 -9.34 8.27 17.84
N PHE A 61 -8.35 8.22 16.94
CA PHE A 61 -7.94 9.39 16.14
C PHE A 61 -9.01 9.89 15.16
N PHE A 62 -10.08 9.12 14.89
CA PHE A 62 -11.22 9.58 14.07
C PHE A 62 -11.89 10.83 14.67
N LYS A 63 -11.77 11.04 15.98
CA LYS A 63 -12.25 12.24 16.67
C LYS A 63 -11.37 13.48 16.43
N LEU A 64 -10.16 13.28 15.91
CA LEU A 64 -9.20 14.33 15.58
C LEU A 64 -9.30 14.78 14.12
N LEU A 65 -10.24 14.23 13.35
CA LEU A 65 -10.50 14.72 11.99
C LEU A 65 -10.84 16.21 12.06
N PRO A 66 -10.16 17.10 11.30
CA PRO A 66 -10.43 18.53 11.35
C PRO A 66 -11.88 18.83 10.95
N ALA A 67 -12.53 19.75 11.67
CA ALA A 67 -13.91 20.15 11.36
C ALA A 67 -14.02 20.90 10.02
N LYS A 68 -12.94 21.60 9.62
CA LYS A 68 -12.80 22.26 8.34
C LYS A 68 -11.48 21.82 7.73
N PHE A 69 -11.52 21.35 6.48
CA PHE A 69 -10.32 20.97 5.76
C PHE A 69 -9.65 22.20 5.18
N SER A 70 -8.35 22.31 5.38
CA SER A 70 -7.51 23.37 4.82
C SER A 70 -6.10 22.84 4.61
N ASN A 71 -5.32 23.51 3.76
CA ASN A 71 -3.92 23.16 3.48
C ASN A 71 -2.94 23.57 4.60
N ASP A 72 -3.45 24.03 5.74
CA ASP A 72 -2.66 24.26 6.95
C ASP A 72 -2.41 22.93 7.67
N PHE A 73 -1.19 22.41 7.56
CA PHE A 73 -0.83 21.13 8.15
C PHE A 73 -0.90 21.13 9.68
N GLU A 74 -0.83 22.27 10.37
CA GLU A 74 -0.92 22.27 11.84
C GLU A 74 -2.32 21.87 12.33
N GLN A 75 -3.36 22.09 11.53
CA GLN A 75 -4.70 21.58 11.82
C GLN A 75 -4.79 20.06 11.68
N TRP A 76 -3.94 19.47 10.82
CA TRP A 76 -3.88 18.03 10.56
C TRP A 76 -2.84 17.29 11.40
N ARG A 77 -1.83 17.99 11.93
CA ARG A 77 -0.72 17.38 12.66
C ARG A 77 -1.19 16.47 13.81
N PRO A 78 -2.17 16.85 14.66
CA PRO A 78 -2.67 15.96 15.71
C PRO A 78 -3.25 14.66 15.14
N TYR A 79 -3.96 14.74 14.01
CA TYR A 79 -4.51 13.57 13.33
C TYR A 79 -3.39 12.68 12.77
N ALA A 80 -2.45 13.24 12.00
CA ALA A 80 -1.34 12.49 11.42
C ALA A 80 -0.48 11.81 12.50
N GLU A 81 -0.11 12.53 13.56
CA GLU A 81 0.66 11.97 14.68
C GLU A 81 -0.09 10.85 15.41
N ALA A 82 -1.41 10.97 15.56
CA ALA A 82 -2.22 9.92 16.15
C ALA A 82 -2.35 8.68 15.25
N VAL A 83 -2.40 8.86 13.92
CA VAL A 83 -2.32 7.74 12.96
C VAL A 83 -0.94 7.08 13.00
N LYS A 84 0.14 7.85 13.09
CA LYS A 84 1.50 7.31 13.30
C LYS A 84 1.55 6.42 14.52
N LYS A 85 1.07 6.93 15.66
CA LYS A 85 1.00 6.15 16.91
C LYS A 85 0.16 4.87 16.72
N TYR A 86 -0.97 4.96 16.04
CA TYR A 86 -1.81 3.80 15.74
C TYR A 86 -1.08 2.75 14.88
N CYS A 87 -0.32 3.17 13.87
CA CYS A 87 0.47 2.25 13.05
C CYS A 87 1.63 1.58 13.83
N LEU A 88 2.28 2.31 14.73
CA LEU A 88 3.48 1.82 15.43
C LEU A 88 3.17 0.94 16.66
N GLU A 89 2.05 1.19 17.34
CA GLU A 89 1.73 0.55 18.61
C GLU A 89 1.56 -0.98 18.46
N GLY A 90 2.39 -1.70 19.22
CA GLY A 90 2.54 -3.16 19.17
C GLY A 90 3.34 -3.68 17.97
N ASN A 91 3.39 -2.97 16.84
CA ASN A 91 4.14 -3.41 15.66
C ASN A 91 5.65 -3.20 15.84
N VAL A 92 6.07 -2.10 16.46
CA VAL A 92 7.49 -1.86 16.76
C VAL A 92 8.04 -2.89 17.73
N ASP A 93 7.24 -3.29 18.74
CA ASP A 93 7.65 -4.25 19.77
C ASP A 93 7.83 -5.68 19.22
N THR A 94 7.18 -6.00 18.10
CA THR A 94 7.27 -7.31 17.44
C THR A 94 8.11 -7.28 16.18
N ASP A 95 8.88 -6.22 15.95
CA ASP A 95 9.67 -6.00 14.73
C ASP A 95 8.84 -6.20 13.46
N TRP A 96 7.59 -5.73 13.49
CA TRP A 96 6.61 -5.86 12.42
C TRP A 96 6.26 -7.31 12.02
N ASP A 97 6.57 -8.32 12.83
CA ASP A 97 5.86 -9.61 12.80
C ASP A 97 4.45 -9.40 13.37
N VAL A 98 3.56 -8.87 12.51
CA VAL A 98 2.28 -8.32 12.96
C VAL A 98 1.30 -9.37 13.48
N GLN A 99 1.56 -10.66 13.22
CA GLN A 99 0.78 -11.75 13.81
C GLN A 99 1.02 -11.89 15.31
N ARG A 100 2.17 -11.39 15.79
CA ARG A 100 2.53 -11.37 17.22
C ARG A 100 2.08 -10.09 17.93
N ASN A 101 1.51 -9.11 17.21
CA ASN A 101 1.02 -7.88 17.82
C ASN A 101 -0.14 -8.18 18.79
N LYS A 102 0.07 -7.90 20.07
CA LYS A 102 -0.89 -8.17 21.15
C LYS A 102 -1.90 -7.04 21.37
N VAL A 103 -1.66 -5.87 20.79
CA VAL A 103 -2.53 -4.69 20.94
C VAL A 103 -3.65 -4.74 19.92
N ARG A 104 -3.34 -5.08 18.67
CA ARG A 104 -4.30 -5.12 17.57
C ARG A 104 -3.87 -6.10 16.49
N ARG A 105 -4.86 -6.67 15.82
CA ARG A 105 -4.63 -7.57 14.69
C ARG A 105 -4.41 -6.77 13.41
N TRP A 106 -3.48 -7.23 12.61
CA TRP A 106 -3.15 -6.69 11.30
C TRP A 106 -3.12 -7.80 10.26
N TYR A 107 -3.36 -7.45 9.02
CA TYR A 107 -3.55 -8.38 7.91
C TYR A 107 -2.79 -7.91 6.69
N HIS A 108 -2.30 -8.85 5.90
CA HIS A 108 -1.62 -8.57 4.64
C HIS A 108 -2.55 -8.86 3.47
N ILE A 109 -2.27 -8.29 2.30
CA ILE A 109 -2.93 -8.67 1.04
C ILE A 109 -2.30 -9.98 0.51
N PRO A 110 -3.08 -10.97 0.03
CA PRO A 110 -2.51 -12.19 -0.54
C PRO A 110 -1.91 -11.94 -1.93
N TRP A 111 -1.25 -12.95 -2.51
CA TRP A 111 -0.70 -12.91 -3.88
C TRP A 111 0.38 -11.87 -4.19
N GLN A 112 0.86 -11.12 -3.21
CA GLN A 112 2.03 -10.25 -3.37
C GLN A 112 3.37 -11.03 -3.38
N HIS A 113 3.36 -12.35 -3.21
CA HIS A 113 4.54 -13.20 -3.34
C HIS A 113 4.94 -13.47 -4.80
N TYR A 114 3.99 -13.31 -5.73
CA TYR A 114 4.14 -13.71 -7.12
C TYR A 114 4.85 -12.65 -7.96
N GLY A 115 5.62 -13.11 -8.95
CA GLY A 115 6.31 -12.29 -9.95
C GLY A 115 7.62 -11.65 -9.48
N PRO A 116 8.34 -10.93 -10.37
CA PRO A 116 9.67 -10.36 -10.12
C PRO A 116 9.77 -9.45 -8.89
N SER A 117 8.68 -8.77 -8.56
CA SER A 117 8.57 -7.86 -7.42
C SER A 117 8.08 -8.53 -6.14
N GLY A 118 7.91 -9.85 -6.16
CA GLY A 118 7.31 -10.63 -5.10
C GLY A 118 8.03 -10.52 -3.75
N ARG A 119 7.27 -10.80 -2.69
CA ARG A 119 7.74 -10.80 -1.30
C ARG A 119 9.02 -11.60 -1.09
N GLU A 120 9.97 -10.98 -0.42
CA GLU A 120 11.13 -11.67 0.14
C GLU A 120 10.82 -12.36 1.48
N GLY A 121 11.59 -13.40 1.80
CA GLY A 121 11.25 -14.34 2.86
C GLY A 121 11.64 -13.94 4.28
N ILE A 122 12.29 -12.80 4.52
CA ILE A 122 12.70 -12.37 5.87
C ILE A 122 11.62 -11.52 6.54
N HIS A 123 11.25 -10.40 5.92
CA HIS A 123 10.26 -9.43 6.41
C HIS A 123 9.02 -9.31 5.51
N GLY A 124 8.94 -10.06 4.40
CA GLY A 124 7.79 -10.03 3.49
C GLY A 124 7.74 -8.78 2.62
N LEU A 125 8.90 -8.16 2.36
CA LEU A 125 8.98 -6.93 1.58
C LEU A 125 8.77 -7.20 0.08
N THR A 126 7.92 -6.42 -0.58
CA THR A 126 7.79 -6.34 -2.04
C THR A 126 8.74 -5.31 -2.62
N LYS A 127 9.25 -5.54 -3.84
CA LYS A 127 10.03 -4.53 -4.59
C LYS A 127 9.08 -3.45 -5.10
N GLU A 128 9.36 -2.19 -4.77
CA GLU A 128 8.45 -1.07 -5.01
C GLU A 128 8.89 -0.24 -6.21
N ALA A 129 9.86 0.67 -6.05
CA ALA A 129 10.24 1.65 -7.08
C ALA A 129 11.76 1.86 -7.10
N PRO A 130 12.32 2.35 -8.22
CA PRO A 130 13.71 2.79 -8.26
C PRO A 130 13.86 4.14 -7.56
N ILE A 131 14.97 4.32 -6.85
CA ILE A 131 15.41 5.65 -6.38
C ILE A 131 16.31 6.25 -7.46
N GLN A 132 15.89 7.39 -8.02
CA GLN A 132 16.62 8.11 -9.05
C GLN A 132 17.76 8.94 -8.47
N SER A 133 18.75 9.29 -9.30
CA SER A 133 19.82 10.19 -8.91
C SER A 133 19.26 11.56 -8.46
N GLN A 134 19.75 12.04 -7.33
CA GLN A 134 19.37 13.30 -6.68
C GLN A 134 17.90 13.39 -6.25
N GLN A 135 17.18 12.28 -6.18
CA GLN A 135 15.79 12.25 -5.73
C GLN A 135 15.68 12.53 -4.23
N LEU A 136 16.58 11.95 -3.43
CA LEU A 136 16.53 12.04 -1.96
C LEU A 136 17.38 13.19 -1.41
N ALA A 137 18.46 13.55 -2.09
CA ALA A 137 19.34 14.65 -1.70
C ALA A 137 20.19 15.07 -2.90
N ALA A 138 20.58 16.36 -2.97
CA ALA A 138 21.51 16.83 -4.00
C ALA A 138 22.87 16.10 -4.00
N THR A 139 23.27 15.55 -2.85
CA THR A 139 24.49 14.76 -2.66
C THR A 139 24.37 13.31 -3.13
N GLN A 140 23.16 12.79 -3.32
CA GLN A 140 22.90 11.41 -3.70
C GLN A 140 23.02 11.23 -5.21
N THR A 141 24.08 10.55 -5.64
CA THR A 141 24.35 10.26 -7.06
C THR A 141 24.08 8.80 -7.42
N ALA A 142 24.21 7.88 -6.45
CA ALA A 142 23.90 6.46 -6.61
C ALA A 142 22.40 6.23 -6.74
N THR A 143 21.94 5.39 -7.66
CA THR A 143 20.54 4.93 -7.67
C THR A 143 20.30 3.88 -6.59
N GLY A 144 19.03 3.58 -6.31
CA GLY A 144 18.66 2.59 -5.29
C GLY A 144 17.36 1.88 -5.61
N THR A 145 16.92 1.02 -4.69
CA THR A 145 15.64 0.31 -4.78
C THR A 145 14.86 0.44 -3.49
N THR A 146 13.56 0.68 -3.60
CA THR A 146 12.67 0.67 -2.46
C THR A 146 11.94 -0.65 -2.30
N TYR A 147 11.69 -0.99 -1.05
CA TYR A 147 11.05 -2.20 -0.59
C TYR A 147 10.01 -1.87 0.47
N ALA A 148 8.89 -2.57 0.51
CA ALA A 148 7.85 -2.25 1.49
C ALA A 148 7.01 -3.45 1.89
N VAL A 149 6.34 -3.32 3.03
CA VAL A 149 5.30 -4.26 3.45
C VAL A 149 4.09 -3.46 3.90
N GLY A 150 2.91 -3.78 3.35
CA GLY A 150 1.66 -3.10 3.69
C GLY A 150 0.79 -3.97 4.59
N ILE A 151 0.21 -3.36 5.62
CA ILE A 151 -0.69 -4.01 6.58
C ILE A 151 -2.00 -3.24 6.72
N TYR A 152 -3.08 -3.98 6.94
CA TYR A 152 -4.44 -3.48 7.09
C TYR A 152 -4.94 -3.87 8.48
N ASN A 153 -5.62 -2.95 9.18
CA ASN A 153 -6.26 -3.30 10.46
C ASN A 153 -7.38 -4.33 10.26
N ASP A 154 -8.01 -4.77 11.33
CA ASP A 154 -9.11 -5.75 11.29
C ASP A 154 -10.30 -5.36 10.42
N ILE A 155 -10.68 -4.09 10.39
CA ILE A 155 -11.74 -3.58 9.50
C ILE A 155 -11.35 -3.76 8.03
N GLY A 156 -10.13 -3.36 7.65
CA GLY A 156 -9.63 -3.59 6.30
C GLY A 156 -9.42 -5.07 5.98
N GLY A 157 -8.92 -5.84 6.96
CA GLY A 157 -8.74 -7.28 6.88
C GLY A 157 -10.04 -8.02 6.60
N TYR A 158 -11.17 -7.60 7.17
CA TYR A 158 -12.49 -8.14 6.84
C TYR A 158 -12.81 -7.97 5.36
N THR A 159 -12.66 -6.75 4.81
CA THR A 159 -12.92 -6.48 3.40
C THR A 159 -12.03 -7.34 2.49
N ILE A 160 -10.74 -7.46 2.81
CA ILE A 160 -9.81 -8.35 2.07
C ILE A 160 -10.31 -9.80 2.11
N GLY A 161 -10.71 -10.29 3.29
CA GLY A 161 -11.25 -11.64 3.45
C GLY A 161 -12.54 -11.87 2.66
N GLN A 162 -13.38 -10.84 2.48
CA GLN A 162 -14.58 -10.94 1.64
C GLN A 162 -14.24 -11.00 0.15
N VAL A 163 -13.27 -10.22 -0.34
CA VAL A 163 -12.78 -10.32 -1.74
C VAL A 163 -12.28 -11.73 -2.01
N TRP A 164 -11.51 -12.31 -1.08
CA TRP A 164 -10.92 -13.64 -1.20
C TRP A 164 -11.77 -14.75 -0.56
N LYS A 165 -13.07 -14.51 -0.35
CA LYS A 165 -13.97 -15.49 0.29
C LYS A 165 -13.96 -16.83 -0.44
N ASN A 166 -13.86 -16.79 -1.76
CA ASN A 166 -13.44 -17.92 -2.57
C ASN A 166 -11.96 -17.74 -2.93
N PRO A 167 -11.01 -18.54 -2.37
CA PRO A 167 -9.59 -18.44 -2.71
C PRO A 167 -9.29 -18.63 -4.20
N GLN A 168 -10.21 -19.28 -4.92
CA GLN A 168 -10.04 -19.65 -6.32
C GLN A 168 -10.78 -18.70 -7.27
N ASP A 169 -11.46 -17.67 -6.77
CA ASP A 169 -12.23 -16.72 -7.56
C ASP A 169 -12.41 -15.41 -6.76
N PRO A 170 -11.38 -14.54 -6.70
CA PRO A 170 -11.47 -13.28 -5.97
C PRO A 170 -12.51 -12.36 -6.60
N ASP A 171 -13.31 -11.70 -5.76
CA ASP A 171 -14.42 -10.83 -6.17
C ASP A 171 -14.13 -9.35 -5.87
N PRO A 172 -13.65 -8.56 -6.85
CA PRO A 172 -13.43 -7.13 -6.67
C PRO A 172 -14.72 -6.31 -6.51
N SER A 173 -15.92 -6.87 -6.75
CA SER A 173 -17.18 -6.15 -6.53
C SER A 173 -17.45 -5.83 -5.05
N VAL A 174 -16.75 -6.52 -4.14
CA VAL A 174 -16.77 -6.25 -2.68
C VAL A 174 -16.22 -4.87 -2.35
N THR A 175 -15.31 -4.33 -3.16
CA THR A 175 -14.71 -3.01 -2.99
C THR A 175 -15.17 -2.00 -4.04
N SER A 176 -16.08 -2.38 -4.92
CA SER A 176 -16.62 -1.55 -5.98
C SER A 176 -18.07 -1.15 -5.67
N LYS A 177 -18.49 0.02 -6.14
CA LYS A 177 -19.84 0.54 -5.89
C LYS A 177 -20.92 -0.50 -6.22
N PRO A 178 -21.94 -0.65 -5.36
CA PRO A 178 -22.27 0.21 -4.22
C PRO A 178 -21.44 -0.01 -2.93
N ASN A 179 -20.44 -0.90 -2.97
CA ASN A 179 -19.54 -1.17 -1.85
C ASN A 179 -18.25 -0.34 -1.91
N SER A 180 -17.44 -0.41 -0.85
CA SER A 180 -16.08 0.13 -0.72
C SER A 180 -15.41 -0.52 0.50
N PHE A 181 -14.16 -0.19 0.82
CA PHE A 181 -13.67 -0.49 2.18
C PHE A 181 -14.54 0.22 3.22
N HIS A 182 -14.68 -0.39 4.39
CA HIS A 182 -15.47 0.19 5.48
C HIS A 182 -14.73 1.33 6.17
N ASP A 183 -15.47 2.34 6.63
CA ASP A 183 -14.95 3.39 7.49
C ASP A 183 -14.22 2.80 8.70
N GLY A 184 -13.08 3.37 9.04
CA GLY A 184 -12.17 2.80 10.05
C GLY A 184 -11.12 1.86 9.49
N THR A 185 -11.15 1.52 8.19
CA THR A 185 -10.01 0.86 7.55
C THR A 185 -8.79 1.75 7.65
N VAL A 186 -7.70 1.19 8.16
CA VAL A 186 -6.38 1.84 8.25
C VAL A 186 -5.36 0.96 7.57
N VAL A 187 -4.61 1.55 6.66
CA VAL A 187 -3.44 0.96 6.02
C VAL A 187 -2.20 1.62 6.62
N CYS A 188 -1.20 0.82 6.97
CA CYS A 188 0.13 1.29 7.33
C CYS A 188 1.14 0.55 6.45
N LYS A 189 2.12 1.28 5.92
CA LYS A 189 3.09 0.70 5.00
C LYS A 189 4.47 1.30 5.27
N PRO A 190 5.36 0.63 6.02
CA PRO A 190 6.76 1.02 6.10
C PRO A 190 7.49 0.69 4.79
N LEU A 191 8.35 1.62 4.38
CA LEU A 191 9.20 1.51 3.20
C LEU A 191 10.66 1.61 3.62
N PHE A 192 11.48 0.79 2.99
CA PHE A 192 12.91 0.68 3.20
C PHE A 192 13.66 0.91 1.90
N ALA A 193 14.85 1.51 1.99
CA ALA A 193 15.72 1.78 0.86
C ALA A 193 17.00 0.93 0.92
N ASP A 194 17.32 0.28 -0.20
CA ASP A 194 18.68 -0.17 -0.52
C ASP A 194 19.38 0.95 -1.30
N ILE A 195 20.21 1.73 -0.60
CA ILE A 195 20.88 2.94 -1.10
C ILE A 195 22.17 3.22 -0.30
N ASP A 196 23.13 3.93 -0.89
CA ASP A 196 24.30 4.42 -0.16
C ASP A 196 23.91 5.52 0.85
N LEU A 197 23.80 5.13 2.12
CA LEU A 197 23.39 5.99 3.23
C LEU A 197 24.29 7.21 3.41
N LYS A 198 25.57 7.14 3.00
CA LYS A 198 26.50 8.28 3.14
C LYS A 198 26.11 9.47 2.28
N GLN A 199 25.31 9.23 1.24
CA GLN A 199 24.91 10.27 0.29
C GLN A 199 23.53 10.88 0.62
N VAL A 200 22.81 10.32 1.61
CA VAL A 200 21.46 10.74 2.00
C VAL A 200 21.49 11.27 3.44
N PRO A 201 21.67 12.60 3.66
CA PRO A 201 22.00 13.16 4.97
C PRO A 201 20.97 12.88 6.08
N PHE A 202 19.69 12.71 5.75
CA PHE A 202 18.66 12.44 6.76
C PHE A 202 18.59 10.98 7.21
N LEU A 203 19.25 10.05 6.50
CA LEU A 203 19.36 8.62 6.85
C LEU A 203 20.53 8.33 7.80
N VAL A 204 20.89 9.29 8.66
CA VAL A 204 21.77 9.03 9.80
C VAL A 204 21.04 8.16 10.83
N ASN A 205 21.76 7.30 11.55
CA ASN A 205 21.19 6.41 12.57
C ASN A 205 19.91 5.67 12.11
N PRO A 206 19.86 4.99 10.95
CA PRO A 206 18.62 4.44 10.43
C PRO A 206 18.12 3.24 11.26
N VAL A 207 16.83 2.96 11.19
CA VAL A 207 16.32 1.62 11.48
C VAL A 207 16.71 0.73 10.29
N LEU A 208 17.43 -0.35 10.56
CA LEU A 208 17.91 -1.28 9.54
C LEU A 208 17.20 -2.62 9.67
N TRP A 209 16.80 -3.17 8.53
CA TRP A 209 16.35 -4.55 8.39
C TRP A 209 17.28 -5.32 7.47
N GLN A 210 17.50 -6.59 7.79
CA GLN A 210 18.17 -7.51 6.89
C GLN A 210 17.11 -8.12 5.96
N ALA A 211 17.23 -7.94 4.65
CA ALA A 211 16.21 -8.39 3.69
C ALA A 211 16.83 -9.10 2.48
N TYR A 212 16.11 -10.05 1.88
CA TYR A 212 16.56 -10.77 0.68
C TYR A 212 16.10 -10.05 -0.61
N VAL A 213 16.90 -9.06 -1.00
CA VAL A 213 16.56 -8.02 -1.98
C VAL A 213 17.43 -8.09 -3.22
N THR A 214 17.04 -7.44 -4.31
CA THR A 214 17.79 -7.48 -5.57
C THR A 214 19.06 -6.64 -5.54
N ASP A 215 20.03 -6.98 -6.40
CA ASP A 215 21.30 -6.27 -6.50
C ASP A 215 21.12 -4.80 -6.88
N THR A 216 20.23 -4.58 -7.86
CA THR A 216 19.77 -3.29 -8.37
C THR A 216 18.28 -3.40 -8.69
N PHE A 217 17.63 -2.29 -9.04
CA PHE A 217 16.20 -2.30 -9.37
C PHE A 217 15.88 -3.25 -10.54
N SER A 218 16.69 -3.18 -11.60
CA SER A 218 16.59 -3.98 -12.83
C SER A 218 17.26 -5.36 -12.73
N SER A 219 17.67 -5.81 -11.55
CA SER A 219 18.20 -7.15 -11.37
C SER A 219 17.12 -8.13 -10.92
N ALA A 220 17.21 -9.37 -11.42
CA ALA A 220 16.50 -10.52 -10.87
C ALA A 220 17.30 -11.22 -9.77
N ASN A 221 18.63 -11.04 -9.73
CA ASN A 221 19.49 -11.61 -8.71
C ASN A 221 19.22 -10.96 -7.36
N ARG A 222 19.15 -11.79 -6.32
CA ARG A 222 18.91 -11.38 -4.94
C ARG A 222 20.04 -11.78 -4.02
N GLN A 223 20.30 -10.93 -3.03
CA GLN A 223 21.24 -11.17 -1.95
C GLN A 223 20.69 -10.57 -0.66
N ILE A 224 21.21 -11.04 0.47
CA ILE A 224 20.81 -10.54 1.77
C ILE A 224 21.56 -9.23 2.04
N LYS A 225 20.83 -8.11 2.17
CA LYS A 225 21.40 -6.77 2.43
C LYS A 225 20.70 -6.11 3.62
N ASN A 226 21.34 -5.09 4.18
CA ASN A 226 20.67 -4.16 5.06
C ASN A 226 19.90 -3.12 4.23
N VAL A 227 18.63 -2.92 4.54
CA VAL A 227 17.79 -1.85 3.98
C VAL A 227 17.37 -0.89 5.10
N ALA A 228 17.34 0.41 4.80
CA ALA A 228 17.10 1.45 5.79
C ALA A 228 15.67 1.99 5.73
N LEU A 229 14.97 2.08 6.86
CA LEU A 229 13.65 2.72 6.95
C LEU A 229 13.76 4.15 6.41
N ILE A 230 12.98 4.46 5.39
CA ILE A 230 13.02 5.75 4.71
C ILE A 230 11.69 6.49 4.77
N GLN A 231 10.58 5.76 4.78
CA GLN A 231 9.24 6.31 4.70
C GLN A 231 8.25 5.37 5.40
N MET A 232 7.14 5.92 5.87
CA MET A 232 5.96 5.13 6.24
C MET A 232 4.71 5.82 5.71
N ASP A 233 3.95 5.12 4.90
CA ASP A 233 2.67 5.61 4.39
C ASP A 233 1.51 5.17 5.27
N PHE A 234 0.44 5.94 5.22
CA PHE A 234 -0.85 5.52 5.72
C PHE A 234 -1.98 5.93 4.79
N ALA A 235 -3.06 5.16 4.84
CA ALA A 235 -4.34 5.53 4.25
C ALA A 235 -5.47 5.20 5.24
N VAL A 236 -6.44 6.09 5.37
CA VAL A 236 -7.61 5.91 6.25
C VAL A 236 -8.89 6.11 5.47
N ARG A 237 -9.78 5.11 5.51
CA ARG A 237 -11.13 5.20 4.96
C ARG A 237 -12.03 5.94 5.93
N ASP A 238 -12.60 7.05 5.49
CA ASP A 238 -13.52 7.88 6.28
C ASP A 238 -14.53 8.59 5.36
N SER A 239 -15.80 8.19 5.42
CA SER A 239 -16.86 8.71 4.53
C SER A 239 -17.19 10.18 4.77
N ARG A 240 -16.69 10.78 5.87
CA ARG A 240 -16.80 12.23 6.12
C ARG A 240 -15.91 13.05 5.19
N VAL A 241 -14.94 12.42 4.54
CA VAL A 241 -14.02 13.05 3.59
C VAL A 241 -14.71 13.22 2.24
N PRO A 242 -14.91 14.46 1.76
CA PRO A 242 -15.65 14.71 0.53
C PRO A 242 -14.87 14.25 -0.71
N GLY A 243 -15.59 13.80 -1.74
CA GLY A 243 -15.05 13.49 -3.06
C GLY A 243 -14.30 12.17 -3.17
N THR A 244 -13.49 11.79 -2.18
CA THR A 244 -12.68 10.55 -2.21
C THR A 244 -13.09 9.53 -1.15
N GLY A 245 -13.53 9.97 0.02
CA GLY A 245 -13.77 9.09 1.17
C GLY A 245 -12.50 8.53 1.83
N TRP A 246 -11.33 9.06 1.47
CA TRP A 246 -10.02 8.59 1.94
C TRP A 246 -9.08 9.75 2.32
N ILE A 247 -8.30 9.56 3.38
CA ILE A 247 -7.15 10.40 3.72
C ILE A 247 -5.88 9.58 3.50
N PHE A 248 -4.97 10.11 2.69
CA PHE A 248 -3.64 9.57 2.49
C PHE A 248 -2.64 10.45 3.23
N GLY A 249 -1.58 9.84 3.75
CA GLY A 249 -0.51 10.56 4.40
C GLY A 249 0.79 9.77 4.36
N THR A 250 1.90 10.47 4.56
CA THR A 250 3.22 9.86 4.56
C THR A 250 4.14 10.53 5.56
N PHE A 251 5.03 9.72 6.12
CA PHE A 251 6.12 10.13 7.00
C PHE A 251 7.44 9.85 6.32
N GLN A 252 8.39 10.77 6.47
CA GLN A 252 9.78 10.61 6.05
C GLN A 252 10.67 10.40 7.26
N TYR A 253 11.65 9.51 7.13
CA TYR A 253 12.65 9.31 8.17
C TYR A 253 13.58 10.52 8.27
N ASN A 254 13.86 10.97 9.49
CA ASN A 254 14.93 11.93 9.78
C ASN A 254 15.65 11.53 11.07
N GLY A 255 16.77 10.82 10.95
CA GLY A 255 17.49 10.31 12.11
C GLY A 255 18.18 11.34 12.98
N THR A 256 18.22 12.61 12.55
CA THR A 256 18.73 13.72 13.36
C THR A 256 17.76 14.12 14.48
N VAL A 257 16.46 13.81 14.34
CA VAL A 257 15.42 14.23 15.29
C VAL A 257 15.67 13.68 16.69
N THR A 258 15.96 12.38 16.81
CA THR A 258 16.27 11.76 18.11
C THR A 258 17.75 11.50 18.32
N GLY A 259 18.57 11.60 17.27
CA GLY A 259 20.00 11.30 17.32
C GLY A 259 20.34 9.81 17.52
N LYS A 260 19.35 8.91 17.47
CA LYS A 260 19.49 7.46 17.60
C LYS A 260 18.55 6.73 16.65
N SER A 261 18.81 5.45 16.41
CA SER A 261 17.91 4.62 15.59
C SER A 261 16.55 4.43 16.27
N GLY A 262 15.47 4.58 15.50
CA GLY A 262 14.13 4.30 15.97
C GLY A 262 13.01 4.91 15.13
N TRP A 263 11.82 4.32 15.25
CA TRP A 263 10.61 4.73 14.55
C TRP A 263 10.10 6.13 14.94
N GLY A 264 10.59 6.69 16.05
CA GLY A 264 10.30 8.07 16.46
C GLY A 264 10.87 9.14 15.52
N ASN A 265 11.80 8.77 14.63
CA ASN A 265 12.36 9.64 13.61
C ASN A 265 11.47 9.80 12.36
N LEU A 266 10.31 9.13 12.31
CA LEU A 266 9.32 9.34 11.26
C LEU A 266 8.61 10.68 11.46
N VAL A 267 8.97 11.66 10.64
CA VAL A 267 8.43 13.01 10.61
C VAL A 267 7.34 13.09 9.55
N PRO A 268 6.18 13.71 9.82
CA PRO A 268 5.14 13.83 8.81
C PRO A 268 5.61 14.69 7.63
N VAL A 269 5.39 14.20 6.41
CA VAL A 269 5.48 15.02 5.19
C VAL A 269 4.18 15.80 5.04
N GLY A 270 3.03 15.15 5.22
CA GLY A 270 1.73 15.79 5.11
C GLY A 270 0.57 14.80 5.01
N VAL A 271 -0.62 15.33 4.70
CA VAL A 271 -1.83 14.58 4.39
C VAL A 271 -2.50 15.12 3.13
N MET A 272 -3.25 14.27 2.43
CA MET A 272 -4.09 14.66 1.30
C MET A 272 -5.44 13.93 1.35
N TRP A 273 -6.47 14.59 0.86
CA TRP A 273 -7.83 14.06 0.78
C TRP A 273 -8.47 14.27 -0.60
N GLY A 274 -7.74 14.89 -1.52
CA GLY A 274 -8.12 15.07 -2.92
C GLY A 274 -6.90 15.44 -3.79
N ASN A 275 -7.17 15.65 -5.08
CA ASN A 275 -6.19 15.84 -6.14
C ASN A 275 -6.24 17.25 -6.77
N ASP A 276 -7.00 18.21 -6.24
CA ASP A 276 -7.15 19.57 -6.75
C ASP A 276 -7.37 19.61 -8.28
N PRO A 277 -8.48 19.05 -8.81
CA PRO A 277 -8.64 18.78 -10.25
C PRO A 277 -8.62 20.01 -11.16
N LYS A 278 -8.78 21.20 -10.59
CA LYS A 278 -8.71 22.48 -11.32
C LYS A 278 -7.31 23.10 -11.34
N ASN A 279 -6.38 22.59 -10.54
CA ASN A 279 -5.01 23.11 -10.46
C ASN A 279 -4.12 22.33 -11.43
N ASN A 280 -3.97 22.88 -12.65
CA ASN A 280 -3.30 22.21 -13.75
C ASN A 280 -1.92 22.79 -14.13
N LYS A 281 -1.35 23.64 -13.27
CA LYS A 281 -0.02 24.23 -13.47
C LYS A 281 1.09 23.29 -12.99
N ASP A 282 2.35 23.64 -13.26
CA ASP A 282 3.53 22.85 -12.86
C ASP A 282 4.61 23.71 -12.13
N ASP A 283 4.23 24.88 -11.64
CA ASP A 283 5.15 25.90 -11.14
C ASP A 283 5.92 25.47 -9.87
N TYR A 284 5.42 24.45 -9.16
CA TYR A 284 5.98 23.98 -7.88
C TYR A 284 6.64 22.60 -7.94
N THR A 285 6.67 21.94 -9.09
CA THR A 285 7.35 20.64 -9.22
C THR A 285 8.85 20.79 -8.99
N ASN A 286 9.40 19.97 -8.07
CA ASN A 286 10.81 20.03 -7.68
C ASN A 286 11.38 18.61 -7.47
N LYS A 287 11.69 17.92 -8.58
CA LYS A 287 12.08 16.49 -8.57
C LYS A 287 13.41 16.21 -7.86
N GLN A 288 14.28 17.22 -7.77
CA GLN A 288 15.61 17.13 -7.13
C GLN A 288 15.71 18.21 -6.04
N PRO A 289 15.14 17.93 -4.86
CA PRO A 289 14.88 18.95 -3.85
C PRO A 289 16.14 19.35 -3.08
N THR A 290 16.46 20.64 -3.07
CA THR A 290 17.30 21.26 -2.02
C THR A 290 16.46 21.91 -0.92
N VAL A 291 15.17 22.12 -1.20
CA VAL A 291 14.13 22.60 -0.29
C VAL A 291 12.79 21.98 -0.71
N THR A 292 11.90 21.75 0.24
CA THR A 292 10.51 21.34 -0.02
C THR A 292 9.72 22.55 -0.53
N LYS A 293 9.30 22.53 -1.80
CA LYS A 293 8.48 23.60 -2.40
C LYS A 293 6.99 23.32 -2.17
N ILE A 294 6.36 24.08 -1.26
CA ILE A 294 4.94 23.94 -0.94
C ILE A 294 4.13 24.89 -1.80
N ASN A 295 3.12 24.37 -2.51
CA ASN A 295 2.24 25.17 -3.36
C ASN A 295 1.03 25.68 -2.56
N PRO A 296 0.88 27.00 -2.34
CA PRO A 296 -0.24 27.55 -1.59
C PRO A 296 -1.59 27.42 -2.32
N ALA A 297 -1.58 27.12 -3.62
CA ALA A 297 -2.79 26.93 -4.43
C ALA A 297 -3.30 25.47 -4.45
N ILE A 298 -2.59 24.54 -3.81
CA ILE A 298 -3.07 23.18 -3.55
C ILE A 298 -3.84 23.22 -2.24
N MET A 299 -5.13 22.88 -2.30
CA MET A 299 -6.08 23.03 -1.20
C MET A 299 -6.59 21.68 -0.67
N GLU A 300 -6.30 20.57 -1.36
CA GLU A 300 -6.67 19.22 -0.96
C GLU A 300 -5.47 18.37 -0.47
N SER A 301 -4.34 19.05 -0.23
CA SER A 301 -3.18 18.54 0.50
C SER A 301 -2.71 19.57 1.53
N ALA A 302 -2.23 19.11 2.67
CA ALA A 302 -1.61 19.92 3.71
C ALA A 302 -0.20 19.38 4.00
N ILE A 303 0.82 20.22 3.82
CA ILE A 303 2.24 19.81 3.88
C ILE A 303 2.91 20.39 5.12
N ASN A 304 3.71 19.57 5.80
CA ASN A 304 4.52 19.99 6.94
C ASN A 304 5.61 20.97 6.48
N ALA A 305 5.50 22.23 6.88
CA ALA A 305 6.48 23.27 6.58
C ALA A 305 7.59 23.40 7.64
N LYS A 306 7.58 22.59 8.70
CA LYS A 306 8.53 22.74 9.79
C LYS A 306 9.92 22.16 9.45
N PRO A 307 11.00 22.69 10.06
CA PRO A 307 12.37 22.29 9.74
C PRO A 307 12.73 20.84 10.07
N GLU A 308 11.93 20.12 10.88
CA GLU A 308 12.18 18.70 11.14
C GLU A 308 12.00 17.82 9.89
N LEU A 309 11.25 18.29 8.89
CA LEU A 309 11.12 17.60 7.61
C LEU A 309 12.38 17.87 6.77
N PRO A 310 13.17 16.85 6.40
CA PRO A 310 14.28 17.06 5.49
C PRO A 310 13.79 17.61 4.14
N PRO A 311 14.62 18.37 3.40
CA PRO A 311 14.29 18.75 2.04
C PRO A 311 13.83 17.53 1.23
N THR A 312 12.63 17.62 0.68
CA THR A 312 12.00 16.51 -0.01
C THR A 312 11.19 17.01 -1.20
N HIS A 313 11.07 16.17 -2.23
CA HIS A 313 10.20 16.49 -3.33
C HIS A 313 8.77 16.19 -2.89
N LEU A 314 7.83 16.88 -3.51
CA LEU A 314 6.43 16.53 -3.42
C LEU A 314 6.01 15.86 -4.72
N GLY A 315 4.72 15.56 -4.82
CA GLY A 315 4.10 15.15 -6.07
C GLY A 315 3.96 16.32 -7.04
N TRP A 316 3.32 16.04 -8.16
CA TRP A 316 3.15 16.99 -9.24
C TRP A 316 2.47 18.28 -8.75
N ASN A 317 3.16 19.40 -9.02
CA ASN A 317 2.79 20.75 -8.64
C ASN A 317 2.61 20.96 -7.11
N GLY A 318 3.27 20.16 -6.28
CA GLY A 318 3.28 20.33 -4.82
C GLY A 318 2.19 19.57 -4.06
N ARG A 319 1.48 18.63 -4.70
CA ARG A 319 0.56 17.69 -4.03
C ARG A 319 1.33 16.71 -3.14
N LEU A 320 0.68 16.15 -2.12
CA LEU A 320 1.36 15.20 -1.25
C LEU A 320 1.87 13.98 -2.04
N ASN A 321 3.12 13.62 -1.78
CA ASN A 321 3.77 12.40 -2.24
C ASN A 321 4.91 12.05 -1.29
N GLY A 322 5.30 10.78 -1.20
CA GLY A 322 6.43 10.36 -0.39
C GLY A 322 7.79 10.64 -1.06
N PRO A 323 8.89 10.70 -0.28
CA PRO A 323 10.25 10.94 -0.79
C PRO A 323 10.77 9.91 -1.81
N VAL A 324 10.18 8.71 -1.88
CA VAL A 324 10.58 7.67 -2.84
C VAL A 324 9.54 7.41 -3.93
N ASP A 325 8.47 8.20 -3.96
CA ASP A 325 7.39 8.07 -4.93
C ASP A 325 7.70 8.87 -6.22
N ASN A 326 6.94 8.61 -7.30
CA ASN A 326 7.17 9.31 -8.57
C ASN A 326 6.70 10.79 -8.48
N PRO A 327 7.59 11.79 -8.64
CA PRO A 327 7.27 13.20 -8.46
C PRO A 327 6.34 13.78 -9.55
N VAL A 328 5.99 13.02 -10.59
CA VAL A 328 4.99 13.42 -11.60
C VAL A 328 3.56 12.98 -11.28
N SER A 329 3.36 12.32 -10.13
CA SER A 329 2.06 11.87 -9.60
C SER A 329 1.85 12.43 -8.19
N ALA A 330 0.89 11.90 -7.44
CA ALA A 330 0.61 12.17 -6.02
C ALA A 330 0.01 10.91 -5.41
N CYS A 331 -0.03 10.75 -4.07
CA CYS A 331 -0.51 9.50 -3.47
C CYS A 331 -1.92 9.11 -3.97
N LEU A 332 -2.91 10.02 -3.88
CA LEU A 332 -4.27 9.75 -4.39
C LEU A 332 -4.32 9.65 -5.92
N SER A 333 -3.53 10.43 -6.66
CA SER A 333 -3.43 10.36 -8.13
C SER A 333 -2.96 8.99 -8.62
N CYS A 334 -2.03 8.40 -7.90
CA CYS A 334 -1.50 7.07 -8.15
C CYS A 334 -2.49 5.98 -7.72
N HIS A 335 -3.08 6.13 -6.52
CA HIS A 335 -3.95 5.11 -5.95
C HIS A 335 -5.39 5.11 -6.50
N MET A 336 -5.88 6.21 -7.08
CA MET A 336 -7.21 6.24 -7.73
C MET A 336 -7.28 5.33 -8.96
N THR A 337 -6.15 4.86 -9.48
CA THR A 337 -6.12 3.89 -10.57
C THR A 337 -6.35 2.47 -10.07
N ALA A 338 -6.50 2.22 -8.77
CA ALA A 338 -6.61 0.88 -8.22
C ALA A 338 -7.92 0.18 -8.64
N GLU A 339 -7.84 -0.64 -9.68
CA GLU A 339 -9.00 -1.29 -10.30
C GLU A 339 -8.66 -2.69 -10.83
N SER A 340 -9.70 -3.48 -11.10
CA SER A 340 -9.58 -4.84 -11.60
C SER A 340 -10.57 -5.08 -12.76
N PRO A 341 -10.09 -5.40 -13.98
CA PRO A 341 -8.70 -5.33 -14.42
C PRO A 341 -8.18 -3.88 -14.48
N GLN A 342 -6.86 -3.69 -14.45
CA GLN A 342 -6.21 -2.38 -14.56
C GLN A 342 -6.26 -1.87 -16.02
N LEU A 343 -7.08 -0.87 -16.31
CA LEU A 343 -7.29 -0.34 -17.67
C LEU A 343 -6.57 1.00 -17.90
N SER A 344 -6.06 1.62 -16.84
CA SER A 344 -5.12 2.74 -16.92
C SER A 344 -3.85 2.47 -16.13
N PRO A 345 -2.67 2.95 -16.56
CA PRO A 345 -1.48 2.86 -15.72
C PRO A 345 -1.57 3.83 -14.53
N MET A 346 -0.71 3.62 -13.53
CA MET A 346 -0.68 4.37 -12.26
C MET A 346 -0.37 5.87 -12.42
N ASN A 347 0.23 6.29 -13.54
CA ASN A 347 0.44 7.71 -13.87
C ASN A 347 0.57 7.89 -15.39
N PRO A 348 0.37 9.10 -15.92
CA PRO A 348 0.36 9.32 -17.37
C PRO A 348 1.70 9.08 -18.07
N THR A 349 2.83 9.10 -17.33
CA THR A 349 4.17 8.88 -17.90
C THR A 349 4.50 7.42 -18.14
N PHE A 350 3.67 6.50 -17.65
CA PHE A 350 3.79 5.06 -17.92
C PHE A 350 3.09 4.63 -19.21
N LEU A 351 2.43 5.57 -19.91
CA LEU A 351 1.96 5.35 -21.27
C LEU A 351 3.15 5.29 -22.24
N SER A 352 2.95 4.65 -23.39
CA SER A 352 3.94 4.71 -24.47
C SER A 352 4.23 6.17 -24.87
N PRO A 353 5.46 6.52 -25.29
CA PRO A 353 5.86 7.92 -25.48
C PRO A 353 4.92 8.77 -26.32
N ALA A 354 4.35 8.21 -27.39
CA ALA A 354 3.38 8.88 -28.26
C ALA A 354 2.00 9.15 -27.62
N ARG A 355 1.70 8.50 -26.50
CA ARG A 355 0.42 8.59 -25.77
C ARG A 355 0.51 9.41 -24.49
N ILE A 356 1.71 9.80 -24.05
CA ILE A 356 1.89 10.66 -22.88
C ILE A 356 1.22 12.02 -23.16
N PRO A 357 0.18 12.41 -22.40
CA PRO A 357 -0.48 13.69 -22.61
C PRO A 357 0.45 14.86 -22.25
N PRO A 358 0.30 16.04 -22.89
CA PRO A 358 0.98 17.25 -22.46
C PRO A 358 0.68 17.54 -20.99
N VAL A 359 1.71 17.91 -20.21
CA VAL A 359 1.58 18.25 -18.79
C VAL A 359 0.53 19.35 -18.61
N GLY A 360 -0.39 19.16 -17.65
CA GLY A 360 -1.46 20.11 -17.35
C GLY A 360 -2.65 20.13 -18.34
N SER A 361 -2.62 19.35 -19.42
CA SER A 361 -3.79 19.18 -20.30
C SER A 361 -4.93 18.44 -19.61
N ASP A 362 -6.16 18.54 -20.12
CA ASP A 362 -7.32 17.80 -19.59
C ASP A 362 -7.05 16.28 -19.53
N ARG A 363 -6.32 15.74 -20.51
CA ARG A 363 -5.94 14.32 -20.52
C ARG A 363 -4.90 13.98 -19.44
N TRP A 364 -3.99 14.89 -19.11
CA TRP A 364 -3.10 14.74 -17.94
C TRP A 364 -3.90 14.78 -16.63
N MET A 365 -4.83 15.74 -16.54
CA MET A 365 -5.68 15.95 -15.36
C MET A 365 -6.67 14.81 -15.10
N ARG A 366 -6.83 13.85 -16.03
CA ARG A 366 -7.52 12.59 -15.78
C ARG A 366 -6.95 11.82 -14.58
N TRP A 367 -5.64 11.88 -14.34
CA TRP A 367 -4.98 11.26 -13.17
C TRP A 367 -5.06 12.11 -11.89
N PHE A 368 -5.69 13.29 -11.95
CA PHE A 368 -5.78 14.22 -10.82
C PHE A 368 -7.25 14.56 -10.52
N GLN A 369 -8.14 13.57 -10.65
CA GLN A 369 -9.55 13.71 -10.29
C GLN A 369 -9.80 13.24 -8.85
N ASN A 370 -10.90 13.71 -8.26
CA ASN A 370 -11.42 13.13 -7.01
C ASN A 370 -12.45 12.08 -7.39
N ILE A 371 -12.11 10.82 -7.15
CA ILE A 371 -12.95 9.67 -7.45
C ILE A 371 -13.51 9.14 -6.12
N GLU A 372 -14.83 9.03 -6.03
CA GLU A 372 -15.46 8.55 -4.79
C GLU A 372 -15.07 7.11 -4.51
N ALA A 373 -14.95 6.76 -3.22
CA ALA A 373 -14.68 5.39 -2.78
C ALA A 373 -15.56 4.36 -3.50
N GLY A 374 -14.91 3.29 -3.97
CA GLY A 374 -15.53 2.23 -4.76
C GLY A 374 -15.88 2.58 -6.21
N VAL A 375 -15.57 3.78 -6.72
CA VAL A 375 -15.66 4.11 -8.15
C VAL A 375 -14.31 3.80 -8.81
N PRO A 376 -14.28 3.06 -9.93
CA PRO A 376 -13.05 2.85 -10.70
C PRO A 376 -12.71 4.10 -11.52
N LEU A 377 -11.43 4.26 -11.90
CA LEU A 377 -11.02 5.28 -12.85
C LEU A 377 -11.61 4.99 -14.24
N ASP A 378 -11.61 3.72 -14.63
CA ASP A 378 -12.17 3.26 -15.88
C ASP A 378 -13.53 2.58 -15.70
N ALA A 379 -14.54 3.05 -16.44
CA ALA A 379 -15.91 2.53 -16.37
C ALA A 379 -16.03 1.03 -16.74
N GLY A 380 -15.02 0.46 -17.41
CA GLY A 380 -14.95 -0.96 -17.77
C GLY A 380 -14.31 -1.86 -16.69
N ALA A 381 -13.86 -1.29 -15.58
CA ALA A 381 -13.22 -2.01 -14.48
C ALA A 381 -14.11 -2.05 -13.23
N LEU A 382 -13.72 -2.85 -12.24
CA LEU A 382 -14.25 -2.80 -10.88
C LEU A 382 -13.24 -2.13 -9.96
N SER A 383 -13.70 -1.26 -9.08
CA SER A 383 -12.82 -0.55 -8.16
C SER A 383 -12.27 -1.51 -7.11
N THR A 384 -10.97 -1.42 -6.84
CA THR A 384 -10.36 -1.94 -5.60
C THR A 384 -10.25 -0.84 -4.54
N ASP A 385 -11.16 0.12 -4.64
CA ASP A 385 -11.21 1.38 -3.91
C ASP A 385 -9.96 2.22 -4.22
N TYR A 386 -9.03 2.28 -3.28
CA TYR A 386 -7.71 2.89 -3.46
C TYR A 386 -6.56 1.91 -3.15
N SER A 387 -6.83 0.61 -3.08
CA SER A 387 -5.85 -0.42 -2.73
C SER A 387 -5.16 -1.00 -3.96
N LEU A 388 -4.07 -0.37 -4.40
CA LEU A 388 -3.21 -0.92 -5.45
C LEU A 388 -2.64 -2.30 -5.10
N GLN A 389 -2.40 -2.58 -3.81
CA GLN A 389 -1.96 -3.91 -3.39
C GLN A 389 -3.05 -4.95 -3.65
N LEU A 390 -4.32 -4.63 -3.38
CA LEU A 390 -5.43 -5.54 -3.67
C LEU A 390 -5.59 -5.76 -5.18
N ALA A 391 -5.56 -4.70 -5.99
CA ALA A 391 -5.55 -4.80 -7.46
C ALA A 391 -4.41 -5.71 -7.96
N GLN A 392 -3.18 -5.47 -7.49
CA GLN A 392 -2.02 -6.28 -7.86
C GLN A 392 -2.15 -7.74 -7.40
N GLY A 393 -2.69 -7.99 -6.20
CA GLY A 393 -2.93 -9.35 -5.72
C GLY A 393 -3.91 -10.12 -6.59
N ILE A 394 -5.00 -9.48 -7.02
CA ILE A 394 -5.96 -10.08 -7.95
C ILE A 394 -5.32 -10.31 -9.32
N ALA A 395 -4.58 -9.33 -9.85
CA ALA A 395 -3.87 -9.46 -11.12
C ALA A 395 -2.85 -10.61 -11.10
N ASN A 396 -2.03 -10.70 -10.04
CA ASN A 396 -1.05 -11.77 -9.85
C ASN A 396 -1.69 -13.16 -9.80
N PHE A 397 -2.82 -13.29 -9.12
CA PHE A 397 -3.55 -14.55 -9.07
C PHE A 397 -4.01 -15.01 -10.46
N TYR A 398 -4.58 -14.10 -11.25
CA TYR A 398 -5.04 -14.43 -12.59
C TYR A 398 -3.88 -14.67 -13.56
N ASP A 399 -2.78 -13.94 -13.41
CA ASP A 399 -1.54 -14.17 -14.18
C ASP A 399 -0.96 -15.55 -13.88
N TRP A 400 -0.79 -15.89 -12.60
CA TRP A 400 -0.37 -17.23 -12.17
C TRP A 400 -1.30 -18.32 -12.70
N LYS A 401 -2.62 -18.14 -12.58
CA LYS A 401 -3.59 -19.11 -13.12
C LYS A 401 -3.50 -19.28 -14.64
N CYS A 402 -3.09 -18.26 -15.36
CA CYS A 402 -2.92 -18.30 -16.81
C CYS A 402 -1.60 -18.94 -17.23
N ASN A 403 -0.50 -18.61 -16.55
CA ASN A 403 0.85 -18.97 -16.99
C ASN A 403 1.38 -20.24 -16.31
N GLU A 404 1.01 -20.50 -15.06
CA GLU A 404 1.57 -21.60 -14.25
C GLU A 404 0.49 -22.61 -13.83
N GLY A 405 -0.68 -22.14 -13.39
CA GLY A 405 -1.85 -22.98 -13.10
C GLY A 405 -2.48 -23.60 -14.35
N GLY A 406 -2.23 -23.01 -15.54
CA GLY A 406 -2.65 -23.52 -16.84
C GLY A 406 -1.82 -24.71 -17.35
N VAL A 407 -0.70 -25.03 -16.70
CA VAL A 407 0.14 -26.19 -17.02
C VAL A 407 -0.40 -27.50 -16.38
N PHE A 408 -1.29 -27.41 -15.38
CA PHE A 408 -1.71 -28.56 -14.56
C PHE A 408 -3.21 -28.59 -14.15
N ILE A 409 -4.19 -28.29 -15.01
CA ILE A 409 -5.61 -28.55 -14.66
C ILE A 409 -6.38 -29.35 -15.71
N ASP A 410 -6.82 -30.52 -15.22
CA ASP A 410 -7.74 -31.51 -15.77
C ASP A 410 -9.00 -30.91 -16.42
N GLY A 411 -9.19 -31.24 -17.70
CA GLY A 411 -10.50 -31.46 -18.36
C GLY A 411 -11.51 -30.31 -18.47
N GLY A 412 -11.29 -29.15 -17.86
CA GLY A 412 -12.28 -28.06 -17.76
C GLY A 412 -11.94 -26.74 -18.48
N GLY A 413 -10.84 -26.71 -19.23
CA GLY A 413 -10.29 -25.49 -19.84
C GLY A 413 -9.55 -24.60 -18.83
N ASN A 414 -8.46 -23.97 -19.27
CA ASN A 414 -7.62 -23.15 -18.39
C ASN A 414 -8.37 -21.89 -17.89
N ALA A 415 -7.82 -21.27 -16.84
CA ALA A 415 -8.39 -20.05 -16.29
C ALA A 415 -8.48 -18.92 -17.32
N CYS A 416 -7.61 -18.88 -18.33
CA CYS A 416 -7.69 -17.88 -19.39
C CYS A 416 -8.94 -18.03 -20.27
N VAL A 417 -9.52 -19.23 -20.42
CA VAL A 417 -10.80 -19.43 -21.13
C VAL A 417 -12.00 -18.95 -20.29
N LYS A 418 -11.91 -19.01 -18.96
CA LYS A 418 -12.93 -18.46 -18.05
C LYS A 418 -12.74 -16.95 -17.84
N ALA A 419 -11.50 -16.51 -17.67
CA ALA A 419 -11.09 -15.12 -17.59
C ALA A 419 -11.39 -14.41 -18.89
N SER A 420 -11.19 -15.01 -20.08
CA SER A 420 -11.63 -14.44 -21.36
C SER A 420 -13.14 -14.33 -21.46
N ARG A 421 -13.92 -15.25 -20.86
CA ARG A 421 -15.38 -15.10 -20.70
C ARG A 421 -15.76 -14.01 -19.70
N LEU A 422 -14.97 -13.78 -18.65
CA LEU A 422 -15.12 -12.64 -17.74
C LEU A 422 -14.74 -11.32 -18.44
N HIS A 423 -13.66 -11.33 -19.23
CA HIS A 423 -13.17 -10.29 -20.13
C HIS A 423 -14.29 -9.92 -21.12
N LEU A 424 -14.94 -10.92 -21.75
CA LEU A 424 -16.10 -10.73 -22.62
C LEU A 424 -17.36 -10.25 -21.88
N LYS A 425 -17.49 -10.49 -20.57
CA LYS A 425 -18.59 -9.97 -19.76
C LYS A 425 -18.36 -8.53 -19.30
N LEU A 426 -17.11 -8.16 -18.99
CA LEU A 426 -16.69 -6.83 -18.53
C LEU A 426 -16.43 -5.86 -19.70
N MET A 427 -15.95 -6.34 -20.85
CA MET A 427 -15.60 -5.54 -22.02
C MET A 427 -16.69 -5.48 -23.10
N LYS A 428 -17.96 -5.58 -22.71
CA LYS A 428 -19.11 -5.65 -23.64
C LYS A 428 -19.28 -4.46 -24.61
N SER A 429 -18.34 -3.52 -24.74
CA SER A 429 -18.53 -2.32 -25.56
C SER A 429 -17.30 -1.77 -26.30
N ALA A 430 -16.16 -2.47 -26.42
CA ALA A 430 -15.01 -1.93 -27.15
C ALA A 430 -14.37 -2.95 -28.11
N THR A 431 -14.32 -2.58 -29.40
CA THR A 431 -13.52 -3.24 -30.44
C THR A 431 -12.54 -2.22 -31.00
N PRO A 432 -11.21 -2.44 -30.91
CA PRO A 432 -10.53 -3.61 -30.33
C PRO A 432 -10.64 -3.67 -28.79
N PRO A 433 -10.34 -4.83 -28.16
CA PRO A 433 -10.31 -4.95 -26.70
C PRO A 433 -9.37 -3.90 -26.08
N PRO A 434 -9.76 -3.25 -24.96
CA PRO A 434 -8.90 -2.31 -24.27
C PRO A 434 -7.63 -2.99 -23.75
N GLU A 435 -6.53 -2.23 -23.78
CA GLU A 435 -5.24 -2.65 -23.22
C GLU A 435 -5.35 -2.80 -21.70
N VAL A 436 -4.84 -3.91 -21.16
CA VAL A 436 -4.75 -4.16 -19.72
C VAL A 436 -3.32 -3.88 -19.29
N PHE A 437 -3.15 -2.98 -18.34
CA PHE A 437 -1.85 -2.64 -17.77
C PHE A 437 -1.50 -3.59 -16.62
N LYS A 438 -0.20 -3.81 -16.36
CA LYS A 438 0.22 -4.41 -15.09
C LYS A 438 0.07 -3.38 -13.96
N VAL A 439 -0.23 -3.83 -12.75
CA VAL A 439 -0.34 -2.96 -11.55
C VAL A 439 1.04 -2.65 -10.98
N GLU A 440 1.95 -2.18 -11.83
CA GLU A 440 3.37 -2.05 -11.49
C GLU A 440 3.78 -0.59 -11.26
N ARG A 441 4.77 -0.43 -10.39
CA ARG A 441 5.28 0.88 -9.94
C ARG A 441 6.37 1.45 -10.84
N ASP A 442 6.87 0.67 -11.81
CA ASP A 442 7.77 1.10 -12.86
C ASP A 442 7.71 0.14 -14.07
N PRO A 443 7.52 0.63 -15.31
CA PRO A 443 7.45 -0.22 -16.51
C PRO A 443 8.72 -1.04 -16.79
N ALA A 444 9.90 -0.64 -16.29
CA ALA A 444 11.15 -1.37 -16.47
C ALA A 444 11.13 -2.77 -15.81
N ILE A 445 10.19 -3.03 -14.90
CA ILE A 445 9.99 -4.35 -14.30
C ILE A 445 9.57 -5.39 -15.36
N ASN A 446 8.90 -4.97 -16.44
CA ASN A 446 8.48 -5.85 -17.52
C ASN A 446 9.64 -6.50 -18.28
N GLU A 447 10.85 -5.98 -18.17
CA GLU A 447 12.02 -6.54 -18.86
C GLU A 447 12.69 -7.66 -18.04
N LEU A 448 12.22 -7.94 -16.82
CA LEU A 448 12.83 -8.88 -15.86
C LEU A 448 12.28 -10.32 -15.93
N HIS A 449 11.74 -10.72 -17.09
CA HIS A 449 11.10 -12.01 -17.30
C HIS A 449 12.02 -13.22 -17.13
#